data_AF-A0A7T5E0L0-F1
#
_entry.id   AF-A0A7T5E0L0-F1
#
_cell.length_a   1.000
_cell.length_b   1.000
_cell.length_c   1.000
_cell.angle_alpha   90.00
_cell.angle_beta   90.00
_cell.angle_gamma   90.00
#
_symmetry.space_group_name_H-M   'P 1'
#
loop_
_entity.id
_entity.type
_entity.pdbx_description
1 polymer ?
#
loop_
_entity_poly.entity_id
_entity_poly.type
_entity_poly.pdbx_seq_one_letter_code
_entity_poly.pdbx_strand_id
1 'polypeptide(L)'
;MSLFFDVLTAINNPHQQGSVDQLGSVVEALQQLASRQGLEMAQMIALLDSLGQELQPILQDQASAIGVGALEGLLGKLSGAGSLGLLQVAIPRPLQQEIIQAVAQQTGIQADQIQAMLPQLIPAIMGLLGMGAAKPGTSGQNVLLEAFLKSEPGQSTDLGTVINFATRFLNPPAQA
;
A
#
# COMPACT_ATOMS: atom_id res chain seq x y z
N MET A 1 11.31 -7.74 10.42
CA MET A 1 11.21 -8.53 9.17
C MET A 1 10.62 -7.59 8.13
N SER A 2 11.08 -7.60 6.88
CA SER A 2 10.57 -6.65 5.87
C SER A 2 9.17 -7.06 5.41
N LEU A 3 8.30 -6.07 5.20
CA LEU A 3 6.94 -6.24 4.70
C LEU A 3 6.89 -7.07 3.40
N PHE A 4 7.94 -7.06 2.57
CA PHE A 4 8.03 -7.90 1.39
C PHE A 4 8.07 -9.40 1.72
N PHE A 5 8.81 -9.80 2.77
CA PHE A 5 8.80 -11.21 3.21
C PHE A 5 7.44 -11.61 3.77
N ASP A 6 6.74 -10.69 4.44
CA ASP A 6 5.38 -10.94 4.89
C ASP A 6 4.44 -11.10 3.69
N VAL A 7 4.63 -10.35 2.59
CA VAL A 7 3.89 -10.54 1.33
C VAL A 7 4.15 -11.92 0.73
N LEU A 8 5.41 -12.37 0.67
CA LEU A 8 5.72 -13.72 0.19
C LEU A 8 5.11 -14.81 1.08
N THR A 9 5.15 -14.60 2.40
CA THR A 9 4.52 -15.51 3.37
C THR A 9 3.02 -15.54 3.18
N ALA A 10 2.39 -14.39 2.90
CA ALA A 10 0.97 -14.29 2.63
C ALA A 10 0.56 -15.02 1.36
N ILE A 11 1.32 -14.85 0.28
CA ILE A 11 1.12 -15.55 -0.99
C ILE A 11 1.26 -17.07 -0.81
N ASN A 12 2.22 -17.51 -0.01
CA ASN A 12 2.45 -18.94 0.24
C ASN A 12 1.49 -19.54 1.28
N ASN A 13 0.67 -18.71 1.96
CA ASN A 13 -0.27 -19.18 2.97
C ASN A 13 -1.63 -19.49 2.31
N PRO A 14 -2.07 -20.76 2.27
CA PRO A 14 -3.35 -21.11 1.66
C PRO A 14 -4.57 -20.46 2.35
N HIS A 15 -4.42 -20.02 3.61
CA HIS A 15 -5.46 -19.35 4.38
C HIS A 15 -5.53 -17.83 4.14
N GLN A 16 -4.61 -17.24 3.37
CA GLN A 16 -4.60 -15.81 3.07
C GLN A 16 -5.00 -15.53 1.62
N GLN A 17 -5.46 -14.30 1.36
CA GLN A 17 -6.00 -13.89 0.07
C GLN A 17 -4.93 -13.58 -0.99
N GLY A 18 -3.68 -13.40 -0.57
CA GLY A 18 -2.55 -13.07 -1.43
C GLY A 18 -2.28 -14.11 -2.51
N SER A 19 -1.93 -13.62 -3.70
CA SER A 19 -1.48 -14.44 -4.83
C SER A 19 -0.42 -13.69 -5.65
N VAL A 20 0.37 -14.45 -6.41
CA VAL A 20 1.37 -13.87 -7.32
C VAL A 20 0.69 -13.02 -8.40
N ASP A 21 -0.47 -13.44 -8.91
CA ASP A 21 -1.25 -12.70 -9.92
C ASP A 21 -1.72 -11.32 -9.42
N GLN A 22 -2.18 -11.25 -8.16
CA GLN A 22 -2.54 -9.98 -7.52
C GLN A 22 -1.33 -9.07 -7.37
N LEU A 23 -0.19 -9.61 -6.91
CA LEU A 23 1.04 -8.84 -6.79
C LEU A 23 1.48 -8.29 -8.15
N GLY A 24 1.42 -9.12 -9.20
CA GLY A 24 1.69 -8.73 -10.58
C GLY A 24 0.79 -7.58 -11.03
N SER A 25 -0.51 -7.72 -10.85
CA SER A 25 -1.50 -6.70 -11.22
C SER A 25 -1.26 -5.36 -10.51
N VAL A 26 -0.89 -5.38 -9.23
CA VAL A 26 -0.55 -4.17 -8.46
C VAL A 26 0.72 -3.52 -9.02
N VAL A 27 1.77 -4.29 -9.24
CA VAL A 27 3.03 -3.78 -9.79
C VAL A 27 2.84 -3.18 -11.18
N GLU A 28 2.10 -3.86 -12.06
CA GLU A 28 1.79 -3.36 -13.40
C GLU A 28 0.97 -2.07 -13.37
N ALA A 29 -0.05 -1.99 -12.51
CA ALA A 29 -0.85 -0.78 -12.36
C ALA A 29 0.01 0.42 -11.90
N LEU A 30 0.93 0.20 -10.96
CA LEU A 30 1.86 1.23 -10.49
C LEU A 30 2.85 1.64 -11.59
N GLN A 31 3.39 0.70 -12.37
CA GLN A 31 4.29 1.02 -13.50
C GLN A 31 3.56 1.83 -14.58
N GLN A 32 2.32 1.47 -14.90
CA GLN A 32 1.49 2.23 -15.84
C GLN A 32 1.18 3.63 -15.31
N LEU A 33 0.88 3.75 -14.02
CA LEU A 33 0.61 5.03 -13.37
C LEU A 33 1.85 5.94 -13.39
N ALA A 34 3.02 5.42 -13.03
CA ALA A 34 4.28 6.16 -13.12
C ALA A 34 4.55 6.65 -14.55
N SER A 35 4.38 5.76 -15.54
CA SER A 35 4.55 6.09 -16.95
C SER A 35 3.59 7.19 -17.42
N ARG A 36 2.33 7.16 -16.99
CA ARG A 36 1.32 8.19 -17.33
C ARG A 36 1.65 9.56 -16.76
N GLN A 37 2.30 9.61 -15.60
CA GLN A 37 2.69 10.85 -14.93
C GLN A 37 4.10 11.31 -15.33
N GLY A 38 4.80 10.58 -16.20
CA GLY A 38 6.19 10.90 -16.59
C GLY A 38 7.19 10.71 -15.46
N LEU A 39 6.88 9.87 -14.47
CA LEU A 39 7.74 9.57 -13.33
C LEU A 39 8.61 8.34 -13.61
N GLU A 40 9.86 8.41 -13.17
CA GLU A 40 10.73 7.22 -13.15
C GLU A 40 10.31 6.27 -12.02
N MET A 41 10.61 4.97 -12.17
CA MET A 41 10.28 3.98 -11.14
C MET A 41 10.94 4.30 -9.79
N ALA A 42 12.13 4.89 -9.77
CA ALA A 42 12.79 5.35 -8.54
C ALA A 42 11.99 6.44 -7.82
N GLN A 43 11.40 7.38 -8.57
CA GLN A 43 10.53 8.42 -8.02
C GLN A 43 9.22 7.82 -7.50
N MET A 44 8.67 6.83 -8.21
CA MET A 44 7.48 6.10 -7.77
C MET A 44 7.72 5.30 -6.49
N ILE A 45 8.88 4.67 -6.35
CA ILE A 45 9.29 3.97 -5.13
C ILE A 45 9.38 4.96 -3.96
N ALA A 46 10.08 6.09 -4.14
CA ALA A 46 10.16 7.13 -3.12
C ALA A 46 8.78 7.68 -2.74
N LEU A 47 7.91 7.88 -3.74
CA LEU A 47 6.52 8.31 -3.53
C LEU A 47 5.74 7.34 -2.64
N LEU A 48 5.86 6.05 -2.90
CA LEU A 48 5.18 5.01 -2.13
C LEU A 48 5.73 4.90 -0.71
N ASP A 49 7.05 5.04 -0.53
CA ASP A 49 7.68 5.04 0.79
C ASP A 49 7.21 6.24 1.63
N SER A 50 7.31 7.46 1.08
CA SER A 50 6.82 8.67 1.75
C SER A 50 5.31 8.59 2.03
N LEU A 51 4.50 8.15 1.06
CA LEU A 51 3.06 8.00 1.27
C LEU A 51 2.74 6.95 2.33
N GLY A 52 3.49 5.85 2.39
CA GLY A 52 3.39 4.85 3.44
C GLY A 52 3.68 5.42 4.82
N GLN A 53 4.75 6.21 4.95
CA GLN A 53 5.15 6.86 6.20
C GLN A 53 4.09 7.85 6.72
N GLU A 54 3.45 8.61 5.84
CA GLU A 54 2.38 9.53 6.22
C GLU A 54 1.06 8.81 6.55
N LEU A 55 0.73 7.73 5.82
CA LEU A 55 -0.50 6.95 6.04
C LEU A 55 -0.44 6.07 7.29
N GLN A 56 0.74 5.60 7.64
CA GLN A 56 0.93 4.68 8.76
C GLN A 56 0.39 5.21 10.10
N PRO A 57 0.77 6.40 10.60
CA PRO A 57 0.26 6.91 11.87
C PRO A 57 -1.25 7.15 11.83
N ILE A 58 -1.80 7.54 10.67
CA ILE A 58 -3.25 7.72 10.49
C ILE A 58 -3.99 6.40 10.65
N LEU A 59 -3.48 5.33 10.02
CA LEU A 59 -4.05 4.00 10.12
C LEU A 59 -3.84 3.39 11.52
N GLN A 60 -2.74 3.71 12.21
CA GLN A 60 -2.52 3.31 13.60
C GLN A 60 -3.50 3.99 14.57
N ASP A 61 -3.73 5.29 14.41
CA ASP A 61 -4.72 6.03 15.20
C ASP A 61 -6.13 5.46 14.97
N GLN A 62 -6.48 5.22 13.71
CA GLN A 62 -7.75 4.60 13.35
C GLN A 62 -7.88 3.18 13.91
N ALA A 63 -6.84 2.34 13.78
CA ALA A 63 -6.83 1.00 14.38
C ALA A 63 -6.97 1.05 15.91
N SER A 64 -6.41 2.07 16.57
CA SER A 64 -6.56 2.28 18.01
C SER A 64 -7.99 2.71 18.39
N ALA A 65 -8.67 3.46 17.52
CA ALA A 65 -10.03 3.94 17.74
C ALA A 65 -11.12 2.88 17.45
N ILE A 66 -11.02 2.15 16.34
CA ILE A 66 -12.05 1.20 15.88
C ILE A 66 -11.66 -0.27 16.01
N GLY A 67 -10.39 -0.57 16.32
CA GLY A 67 -9.83 -1.90 16.35
C GLY A 67 -9.33 -2.37 14.97
N VAL A 68 -8.25 -3.16 14.96
CA VAL A 68 -7.62 -3.68 13.73
C VAL A 68 -8.60 -4.45 12.86
N GLY A 69 -9.45 -5.32 13.45
CA GLY A 69 -10.44 -6.08 12.69
C GLY A 69 -11.51 -5.23 11.98
N ALA A 70 -11.90 -4.09 12.58
CA ALA A 70 -12.83 -3.17 11.95
C ALA A 70 -12.13 -2.39 10.81
N LEU A 71 -10.87 -2.02 11.02
CA LEU A 71 -10.04 -1.41 9.98
C LEU A 71 -9.86 -2.38 8.79
N GLU A 72 -9.54 -3.65 9.03
CA GLU A 72 -9.45 -4.69 7.99
C GLU A 72 -10.74 -4.78 7.16
N GLY A 73 -11.90 -4.79 7.83
CA GLY A 73 -13.21 -4.82 7.16
C GLY A 73 -13.50 -3.55 6.35
N LEU A 74 -12.93 -2.40 6.74
CA LEU A 74 -13.02 -1.15 6.00
C LEU A 74 -12.09 -1.19 4.77
N LEU A 75 -10.85 -1.67 4.94
CA LEU A 75 -9.87 -1.82 3.86
C LEU A 75 -10.32 -2.82 2.79
N GLY A 76 -10.92 -3.94 3.19
CA GLY A 76 -11.49 -4.92 2.26
C GLY A 76 -12.63 -4.38 1.41
N LYS A 77 -13.34 -3.34 1.88
CA LYS A 77 -14.33 -2.61 1.08
C LYS A 77 -13.67 -1.56 0.17
N LEU A 78 -12.51 -1.04 0.57
CA LEU A 78 -11.73 -0.04 -0.16
C LEU A 78 -11.00 -0.62 -1.39
N SER A 79 -10.58 -1.88 -1.32
CA SER A 79 -9.99 -2.61 -2.45
C SER A 79 -11.02 -3.04 -3.50
N GLY A 80 -12.33 -2.97 -3.18
CA GLY A 80 -13.43 -3.18 -4.12
C GLY A 80 -13.81 -1.92 -4.92
N ALA A 81 -14.44 -2.12 -6.09
CA ALA A 81 -14.74 -1.09 -7.09
C ALA A 81 -15.76 0.03 -6.70
N GLY A 82 -15.88 0.39 -5.42
CA GLY A 82 -16.82 1.40 -4.91
C GLY A 82 -16.23 2.36 -3.87
N SER A 83 -14.92 2.53 -3.84
CA SER A 83 -14.15 2.95 -2.67
C SER A 83 -13.84 4.44 -2.50
N LEU A 84 -14.10 5.28 -3.51
CA LEU A 84 -13.80 6.73 -3.46
C LEU A 84 -14.57 7.48 -2.35
N GLY A 85 -15.75 7.00 -1.96
CA GLY A 85 -16.52 7.59 -0.85
C GLY A 85 -15.98 7.21 0.53
N LEU A 86 -15.51 5.96 0.68
CA LEU A 86 -14.94 5.46 1.94
C LEU A 86 -13.53 6.01 2.19
N LEU A 87 -12.77 6.26 1.12
CA LEU A 87 -11.47 6.96 1.19
C LEU A 87 -11.58 8.34 1.82
N GLN A 88 -12.62 9.10 1.48
CA GLN A 88 -12.85 10.43 2.05
C GLN A 88 -13.30 10.40 3.52
N VAL A 89 -13.90 9.29 3.94
CA VAL A 89 -14.26 9.05 5.35
C VAL A 89 -13.04 8.63 6.16
N ALA A 90 -12.15 7.81 5.57
CA ALA A 90 -10.92 7.36 6.21
C ALA A 90 -9.84 8.46 6.27
N ILE A 91 -9.71 9.26 5.20
CA ILE A 91 -8.71 10.32 5.05
C ILE A 91 -9.43 11.62 4.67
N PRO A 92 -9.73 12.50 5.64
CA PRO A 92 -10.39 13.78 5.38
C PRO A 92 -9.59 14.67 4.42
N ARG A 93 -10.27 15.56 3.68
CA ARG A 93 -9.61 16.49 2.73
C ARG A 93 -8.46 17.32 3.31
N PRO A 94 -8.55 17.89 4.54
CA PRO A 94 -7.42 18.61 5.14
C PRO A 94 -6.18 17.71 5.30
N LEU A 95 -6.39 16.50 5.79
CA LEU A 95 -5.32 15.51 5.98
C LEU A 95 -4.71 15.08 4.65
N GLN A 96 -5.52 14.93 3.59
CA GLN A 96 -4.99 14.67 2.24
C GLN A 96 -4.03 15.77 1.78
N GLN A 97 -4.36 17.04 2.04
CA GLN A 97 -3.48 18.16 1.67
C GLN A 97 -2.18 18.14 2.48
N GLU A 98 -2.24 17.81 3.77
CA GLU A 98 -1.04 17.65 4.60
C GLU A 98 -0.13 16.54 4.07
N ILE A 99 -0.69 15.36 3.76
CA ILE A 99 0.03 14.24 3.14
C ILE A 99 0.66 14.67 1.81
N ILE A 100 -0.11 15.32 0.92
CA ILE A 100 0.40 15.77 -0.38
C ILE A 100 1.61 16.69 -0.20
N GLN A 101 1.54 17.65 0.71
CA GLN A 101 2.63 18.60 0.95
C GLN A 101 3.86 17.92 1.56
N ALA A 102 3.66 17.03 2.53
CA ALA A 102 4.76 16.26 3.15
C ALA A 102 5.47 15.39 2.12
N VAL A 103 4.70 14.63 1.34
CA VAL A 103 5.22 13.74 0.29
C VAL A 103 5.90 14.53 -0.83
N ALA A 104 5.36 15.69 -1.23
CA ALA A 104 5.99 16.56 -2.22
C ALA A 104 7.37 17.04 -1.76
N GLN A 105 7.50 17.42 -0.49
CA GLN A 105 8.78 17.87 0.08
C GLN A 105 9.81 16.74 0.17
N GLN A 106 9.38 15.52 0.51
CA GLN A 106 10.28 14.37 0.64
C GLN A 106 10.73 13.80 -0.71
N THR A 107 9.86 13.81 -1.72
CA THR A 107 10.08 13.14 -3.01
C THR A 107 10.55 14.07 -4.11
N GLY A 108 10.32 15.38 -3.97
CA GLY A 108 10.53 16.35 -5.05
C GLY A 108 9.47 16.31 -6.15
N ILE A 109 8.45 15.45 -6.03
CA ILE A 109 7.32 15.38 -6.96
C ILE A 109 6.37 16.55 -6.68
N GLN A 110 5.81 17.14 -7.73
CA GLN A 110 4.89 18.28 -7.59
C GLN A 110 3.59 17.85 -6.90
N ALA A 111 3.08 18.69 -6.00
CA ALA A 111 1.85 18.44 -5.24
C ALA A 111 0.65 18.10 -6.15
N ASP A 112 0.50 18.79 -7.28
CA ASP A 112 -0.57 18.52 -8.27
C ASP A 112 -0.48 17.10 -8.87
N GLN A 113 0.73 16.59 -9.10
CA GLN A 113 0.94 15.23 -9.60
C GLN A 113 0.56 14.20 -8.53
N ILE A 114 1.01 14.40 -7.28
CA ILE A 114 0.65 13.53 -6.15
C ILE A 114 -0.86 13.50 -5.96
N GLN A 115 -1.51 14.68 -6.00
CA GLN A 115 -2.96 14.81 -5.89
C GLN A 115 -3.70 14.04 -6.99
N ALA A 116 -3.19 14.05 -8.22
CA ALA A 116 -3.76 13.30 -9.33
C ALA A 116 -3.56 11.76 -9.19
N MET A 117 -2.50 11.34 -8.50
CA MET A 117 -2.14 9.93 -8.32
C MET A 117 -2.82 9.29 -7.10
N LEU A 118 -3.07 10.05 -6.03
CA LEU A 118 -3.64 9.56 -4.77
C LEU A 118 -4.87 8.65 -4.93
N PRO A 119 -5.87 8.99 -5.78
CA PRO A 119 -7.05 8.15 -5.96
C PRO A 119 -6.75 6.74 -6.51
N GLN A 120 -5.60 6.55 -7.17
CA GLN A 120 -5.14 5.26 -7.69
C GLN A 120 -4.12 4.60 -6.76
N LEU A 121 -3.26 5.40 -6.11
CA LEU A 121 -2.25 4.90 -5.18
C LEU A 121 -2.86 4.30 -3.92
N ILE A 122 -3.85 4.96 -3.31
CA ILE A 122 -4.41 4.46 -2.05
C ILE A 122 -5.08 3.10 -2.26
N PRO A 123 -5.96 2.87 -3.25
CA PRO A 123 -6.50 1.54 -3.52
C PRO A 123 -5.43 0.49 -3.82
N ALA A 124 -4.35 0.84 -4.52
CA ALA A 124 -3.25 -0.07 -4.79
C ALA A 124 -2.52 -0.51 -3.49
N ILE A 125 -2.22 0.44 -2.60
CA ILE A 125 -1.63 0.16 -1.28
C ILE A 125 -2.59 -0.69 -0.45
N MET A 126 -3.88 -0.36 -0.43
CA MET A 126 -4.87 -1.13 0.32
C MET A 126 -5.10 -2.52 -0.27
N GLY A 127 -5.00 -2.68 -1.58
CA GLY A 127 -4.99 -3.98 -2.25
C GLY A 127 -3.79 -4.82 -1.83
N LEU A 128 -2.60 -4.22 -1.81
CA LEU A 128 -1.37 -4.87 -1.34
C LEU A 128 -1.50 -5.33 0.13
N LEU A 129 -1.91 -4.44 1.03
CA LEU A 129 -2.16 -4.79 2.43
C LEU A 129 -3.29 -5.82 2.59
N GLY A 130 -4.30 -5.77 1.71
CA GLY A 130 -5.41 -6.73 1.69
C GLY A 130 -4.98 -8.16 1.36
N MET A 131 -3.83 -8.37 0.73
CA MET A 131 -3.31 -9.71 0.43
C MET A 131 -3.05 -10.55 1.70
N GLY A 132 -2.75 -9.89 2.83
CA GLY A 132 -2.54 -10.57 4.11
C GLY A 132 -3.84 -11.01 4.78
N ALA A 133 -5.00 -10.55 4.29
CA ALA A 133 -6.29 -10.86 4.89
C ALA A 133 -6.60 -12.36 4.79
N ALA A 134 -7.27 -12.89 5.81
CA ALA A 134 -7.76 -14.27 5.80
C ALA A 134 -8.80 -14.48 4.69
N LYS A 135 -8.79 -15.65 4.05
CA LYS A 135 -9.82 -16.03 3.07
C LYS A 135 -11.19 -16.18 3.75
N PRO A 136 -12.29 -15.92 3.03
CA PRO A 136 -13.63 -16.20 3.54
C PRO A 136 -13.74 -17.64 4.05
N GLY A 137 -14.27 -17.83 5.25
CA GLY A 137 -14.38 -19.15 5.88
C GLY A 137 -13.14 -19.62 6.65
N THR A 138 -12.07 -18.82 6.71
CA THR A 138 -10.92 -19.06 7.57
C THR A 138 -10.85 -18.01 8.68
N SER A 139 -10.51 -18.44 9.90
CA SER A 139 -10.21 -17.53 11.01
C SER A 139 -8.75 -17.09 10.89
N GLY A 140 -8.51 -15.79 10.80
CA GLY A 140 -7.16 -15.24 10.73
C GLY A 140 -7.17 -13.72 10.71
N GLN A 141 -6.04 -13.14 11.09
CA GLN A 141 -5.80 -11.69 11.05
C GLN A 141 -5.03 -11.33 9.78
N ASN A 142 -5.18 -10.09 9.32
CA ASN A 142 -4.40 -9.57 8.22
C ASN A 142 -2.96 -9.30 8.66
N VAL A 143 -2.08 -10.25 8.37
CA VAL A 143 -0.67 -10.20 8.74
C VAL A 143 0.07 -8.99 8.13
N LEU A 144 -0.32 -8.55 6.94
CA LEU A 144 0.31 -7.42 6.26
C LEU A 144 -0.11 -6.09 6.86
N LEU A 145 -1.42 -5.94 7.13
CA LEU A 145 -1.90 -4.76 7.82
C LEU A 145 -1.29 -4.68 9.22
N GLU A 146 -1.24 -5.79 9.96
CA GLU A 146 -0.60 -5.80 11.27
C GLU A 146 0.89 -5.46 11.21
N ALA A 147 1.64 -6.01 10.26
CA ALA A 147 3.05 -5.70 10.06
C ALA A 147 3.24 -4.21 9.71
N PHE A 148 2.39 -3.66 8.84
CA PHE A 148 2.39 -2.25 8.47
C PHE A 148 2.09 -1.36 9.69
N LEU A 149 1.11 -1.70 10.52
CA LEU A 149 0.75 -0.92 11.71
C LEU A 149 1.80 -1.01 12.83
N LYS A 150 2.46 -2.16 13.01
CA LYS A 150 3.45 -2.40 14.09
C LYS A 150 4.85 -1.89 13.76
N SER A 151 5.10 -1.52 12.51
CA SER A 151 6.40 -1.00 12.07
C SER A 151 6.72 0.33 12.78
N GLU A 152 7.96 0.50 13.25
CA GLU A 152 8.36 1.75 13.91
C GLU A 152 8.51 2.88 12.87
N PRO A 153 8.34 4.16 13.26
CA PRO A 153 8.61 5.29 12.37
C PRO A 153 10.06 5.21 11.86
N GLY A 154 10.25 5.00 10.56
CA GLY A 154 11.57 4.85 9.94
C GLY A 154 12.13 3.42 9.89
N GLN A 155 11.39 2.41 10.33
CA GLN A 155 11.71 1.00 10.08
C GLN A 155 10.49 0.27 9.51
N SER A 156 10.55 -0.11 8.23
CA SER A 156 9.74 -1.17 7.60
C SER A 156 8.30 -0.85 7.14
N THR A 157 7.95 0.40 6.91
CA THR A 157 6.81 0.78 6.03
C THR A 157 7.26 1.18 4.63
N ASP A 158 8.35 0.57 4.16
CA ASP A 158 8.95 0.83 2.86
C ASP A 158 8.13 0.18 1.74
N LEU A 159 6.91 0.68 1.51
CA LEU A 159 5.99 0.20 0.46
C LEU A 159 6.65 0.25 -0.92
N GLY A 160 7.41 1.30 -1.20
CA GLY A 160 8.25 1.41 -2.39
C GLY A 160 9.31 0.31 -2.45
N THR A 161 9.95 -0.01 -1.32
CA THR A 161 10.89 -1.14 -1.27
C THR A 161 10.19 -2.48 -1.51
N VAL A 162 8.98 -2.70 -0.98
CA VAL A 162 8.17 -3.89 -1.28
C VAL A 162 7.90 -3.99 -2.78
N ILE A 163 7.50 -2.90 -3.42
CA ILE A 163 7.24 -2.88 -4.86
C ILE A 163 8.52 -3.08 -5.68
N ASN A 164 9.65 -2.54 -5.24
CA ASN A 164 10.96 -2.77 -5.88
C ASN A 164 11.33 -4.26 -5.84
N PHE A 165 11.20 -4.91 -4.68
CA PHE A 165 11.45 -6.35 -4.56
C PHE A 165 10.43 -7.18 -5.33
N ALA A 166 9.14 -6.82 -5.28
CA ALA A 166 8.09 -7.46 -6.06
C ALA A 166 8.38 -7.39 -7.57
N THR A 167 8.83 -6.23 -8.07
CA THR A 167 9.21 -6.05 -9.48
C THR A 167 10.36 -6.98 -9.86
N ARG A 168 11.38 -7.10 -9.01
CA ARG A 168 12.52 -8.02 -9.24
C ARG A 168 12.13 -9.50 -9.13
N PHE A 169 11.16 -9.81 -8.27
CA PHE A 169 10.64 -11.17 -8.11
C PHE A 169 9.84 -11.61 -9.33
N LEU A 170 8.99 -10.73 -9.87
CA LEU A 170 8.16 -10.99 -11.04
C LEU A 170 8.94 -10.96 -12.34
N ASN A 171 9.92 -10.05 -12.44
CA ASN A 171 10.86 -9.94 -13.56
C ASN A 171 12.28 -10.19 -13.06
N PRO A 172 12.67 -11.44 -12.78
CA PRO A 172 14.02 -11.76 -12.40
C PRO A 172 14.97 -11.31 -13.53
N PRO A 173 16.08 -10.61 -13.23
CA PRO A 173 17.07 -10.30 -14.25
C PRO A 173 17.51 -11.60 -14.89
N ALA A 174 17.47 -11.67 -16.23
CA ALA A 174 17.97 -12.80 -16.97
C ALA A 174 19.38 -13.10 -16.47
N GLN A 175 19.58 -14.31 -15.94
CA GLN A 175 20.89 -14.74 -15.49
C GLN A 175 21.83 -14.66 -16.69
N ALA A 176 22.80 -13.74 -16.63
CA ALA A 176 23.87 -13.64 -17.60
C ALA A 176 24.92 -14.72 -17.32
#